data_AF-A0A2X0K2T1-F1
#
_entry.id   AF-A0A2X0K2T1-F1
#
_cell.length_a   1.000
_cell.length_b   1.000
_cell.length_c   1.000
_cell.angle_alpha   90.00
_cell.angle_beta   90.00
_cell.angle_gamma   90.00
#
_symmetry.space_group_name_H-M   'P 1'
#
loop_
_entity.id
_entity.type
_entity.pdbx_description
1 polymer ?
#
loop_
_entity_poly.entity_id
_entity_poly.type
_entity_poly.pdbx_seq_one_letter_code
_entity_poly.pdbx_strand_id
1 'polypeptide(L)'
;MERMRTFMARSSTVAAAASLILVGLAGSSVAAESSVVTVVGDQSSKGGASWAQCPTGTHLIGGGYLGGESQAPVTVSAPSMSHPGMWAAQATYSYVRAYALCDKKSAPTSAVAGSHVTGGGVSYAQCPANTDLIGGGYAARFGYNGLHQTNDVIEADAPSAVHPGAWAAKSSNGAMTAYALCRARD
;
A
#
# COMPACT_ATOMS: atom_id res chain seq x y z
N MET A 1 42.62 58.15 -19.34
CA MET A 1 41.81 58.44 -18.14
C MET A 1 41.68 57.13 -17.39
N GLU A 2 42.11 56.94 -16.16
CA GLU A 2 42.67 57.82 -15.15
C GLU A 2 43.43 56.93 -14.14
N ARG A 3 44.46 57.51 -13.55
CA ARG A 3 45.42 56.93 -12.62
C ARG A 3 44.78 56.60 -11.26
N MET A 4 45.26 55.56 -10.58
CA MET A 4 45.78 55.65 -9.20
C MET A 4 46.34 54.25 -8.80
N ARG A 5 47.65 54.04 -8.58
CA ARG A 5 48.53 54.52 -7.49
C ARG A 5 47.96 54.18 -6.11
N THR A 6 48.62 53.58 -5.12
CA THR A 6 49.95 52.98 -4.90
C THR A 6 49.87 52.37 -3.47
N PHE A 7 50.83 51.51 -3.12
CA PHE A 7 51.57 51.48 -1.84
C PHE A 7 51.31 50.37 -0.80
N MET A 8 52.43 49.66 -0.53
CA MET A 8 52.99 49.21 0.76
C MET A 8 52.17 48.19 1.58
N ALA A 9 52.75 47.27 2.36
CA ALA A 9 54.11 46.86 2.65
C ALA A 9 54.06 45.46 3.29
N ARG A 10 55.22 44.80 3.30
CA ARG A 10 55.58 43.55 3.98
C ARG A 10 55.07 43.47 5.42
N SER A 11 54.71 42.26 5.87
CA SER A 11 55.19 41.71 7.15
C SER A 11 54.96 40.20 7.21
N SER A 12 56.02 39.49 7.58
CA SER A 12 56.13 38.03 7.69
C SER A 12 55.66 37.53 9.06
N THR A 13 55.58 36.20 9.19
CA THR A 13 55.51 35.36 10.41
C THR A 13 54.09 35.16 10.97
N VAL A 14 53.64 34.00 11.51
CA VAL A 14 54.26 32.79 12.05
C VAL A 14 53.31 31.60 11.75
N ALA A 15 53.87 30.41 11.54
CA ALA A 15 53.15 29.15 11.40
C ALA A 15 52.48 28.70 12.71
N ALA A 16 51.23 28.26 12.64
CA ALA A 16 50.62 27.38 13.63
C ALA A 16 49.83 26.30 12.90
N ALA A 17 50.47 25.16 12.65
CA ALA A 17 49.80 23.96 12.15
C ALA A 17 48.97 23.38 13.30
N ALA A 18 47.68 23.73 13.35
CA ALA A 18 46.72 23.09 14.23
C ALA A 18 46.31 21.74 13.60
N SER A 19 46.94 20.66 14.05
CA SER A 19 46.52 19.29 13.76
C SER A 19 45.16 19.03 14.41
N LEU A 20 44.08 19.22 13.66
CA LEU A 20 42.74 18.75 14.00
C LEU A 20 42.72 17.22 13.85
N ILE A 21 42.81 16.51 14.98
CA ILE A 21 42.48 15.09 15.04
C ILE A 21 40.94 15.01 14.93
N LEU A 22 40.44 14.78 13.71
CA LEU A 22 39.06 14.33 13.52
C LEU A 22 38.96 12.91 14.08
N VAL A 23 38.46 12.78 15.31
CA VAL A 23 37.95 11.50 15.81
C VAL A 23 36.71 11.18 14.99
N GLY A 24 36.90 10.38 13.93
CA GLY A 24 35.81 9.80 13.17
C GLY A 24 35.02 8.88 14.09
N LEU A 25 33.89 9.38 14.62
CA LEU A 25 32.81 8.53 15.10
C LEU A 25 32.29 7.78 13.87
N ALA A 26 32.91 6.64 13.57
CA ALA A 26 32.33 5.64 12.70
C ALA A 26 31.08 5.10 13.40
N GLY A 27 29.99 5.87 13.30
CA GLY A 27 28.66 5.41 13.64
C GLY A 27 28.41 4.20 12.76
N SER A 28 28.50 3.01 13.35
CA SER A 28 28.08 1.78 12.71
C SER A 28 26.58 1.93 12.49
N SER A 29 26.18 2.29 11.27
CA SER A 29 24.78 2.25 10.86
C SER A 29 24.37 0.79 10.84
N VAL A 30 23.84 0.29 11.95
CA VAL A 30 23.17 -1.01 11.96
C VAL A 30 21.92 -0.79 11.11
N ALA A 31 21.92 -1.35 9.89
CA ALA A 31 20.73 -1.37 9.06
C ALA A 31 19.63 -2.08 9.86
N ALA A 32 18.61 -1.34 10.26
CA ALA A 32 17.47 -1.92 10.97
C ALA A 32 16.82 -2.96 10.05
N GLU A 33 16.82 -4.22 10.48
CA GLU A 33 16.14 -5.28 9.76
C GLU A 33 14.65 -4.93 9.64
N SER A 34 14.14 -4.87 8.41
CA SER A 34 12.72 -4.61 8.17
C SER A 34 11.89 -5.72 8.82
N SER A 35 10.98 -5.35 9.72
CA SER A 35 10.02 -6.31 10.29
C SER A 35 8.92 -6.68 9.31
N VAL A 36 8.83 -5.97 8.18
CA VAL A 36 7.88 -6.18 7.10
C VAL A 36 8.44 -7.16 6.07
N VAL A 37 7.66 -8.17 5.74
CA VAL A 37 7.90 -9.15 4.68
C VAL A 37 6.77 -9.10 3.66
N THR A 38 7.12 -9.29 2.39
CA THR A 38 6.15 -9.43 1.30
C THR A 38 5.98 -10.90 0.97
N VAL A 39 4.76 -11.41 1.09
CA VAL A 39 4.39 -12.75 0.60
C VAL A 39 3.73 -12.63 -0.76
N VAL A 40 4.12 -13.54 -1.64
CA VAL A 40 3.59 -13.65 -2.99
C VAL A 40 2.76 -14.92 -3.06
N GLY A 41 1.50 -14.81 -3.45
CA GLY A 41 0.63 -15.95 -3.70
C GLY A 41 0.99 -16.69 -4.98
N ASP A 42 0.49 -17.91 -5.13
CA ASP A 42 0.57 -18.63 -6.40
C ASP A 42 -0.25 -17.90 -7.47
N GLN A 43 0.18 -18.01 -8.73
CA GLN A 43 -0.62 -17.52 -9.84
C GLN A 43 -1.95 -18.28 -9.90
N SER A 44 -3.06 -17.56 -10.03
CA SER A 44 -4.38 -18.16 -10.17
C SER A 44 -4.48 -18.98 -11.46
N SER A 45 -5.53 -19.80 -11.57
CA SER A 45 -6.06 -20.19 -12.89
C SER A 45 -6.78 -18.99 -13.54
N LYS A 46 -7.10 -19.10 -14.83
CA LYS A 46 -7.86 -18.06 -15.53
C LYS A 46 -9.25 -17.91 -14.90
N GLY A 47 -9.60 -16.71 -14.43
CA GLY A 47 -10.85 -16.47 -13.71
C GLY A 47 -10.83 -16.88 -12.23
N GLY A 48 -9.76 -17.55 -11.79
CA GLY A 48 -9.60 -18.04 -10.42
C GLY A 48 -9.07 -16.97 -9.47
N ALA A 49 -9.17 -17.25 -8.17
CA ALA A 49 -8.57 -16.43 -7.13
C ALA A 49 -7.11 -16.85 -6.87
N SER A 50 -6.28 -15.86 -6.53
CA SER A 50 -4.95 -16.02 -5.93
C SER A 50 -4.99 -15.52 -4.49
N TRP A 51 -4.22 -16.17 -3.62
CA TRP A 51 -4.18 -15.90 -2.19
C TRP A 51 -2.74 -15.78 -1.71
N ALA A 52 -2.44 -14.74 -0.93
CA ALA A 52 -1.15 -14.55 -0.28
C ALA A 52 -1.35 -14.55 1.24
N GLN A 53 -0.80 -15.55 1.92
CA GLN A 53 -0.95 -15.74 3.37
C GLN A 53 0.27 -15.23 4.13
N CYS A 54 0.05 -14.37 5.12
CA CYS A 54 1.11 -13.96 6.02
C CYS A 54 1.64 -15.15 6.84
N PRO A 55 2.98 -15.27 7.04
CA PRO A 55 3.55 -16.36 7.84
C PRO A 55 3.09 -16.28 9.29
N THR A 56 3.11 -17.43 9.98
CA THR A 56 2.81 -17.50 11.41
C THR A 56 3.66 -16.51 12.22
N GLY A 57 3.03 -15.80 13.14
CA GLY A 57 3.69 -14.77 13.97
C GLY A 57 3.85 -13.41 13.26
N THR A 58 3.21 -13.21 12.12
CA THR A 58 3.09 -11.90 11.45
C THR A 58 1.63 -11.53 11.25
N HIS A 59 1.37 -10.24 11.09
CA HIS A 59 0.03 -9.73 10.82
C HIS A 59 -0.01 -9.03 9.46
N LEU A 60 -1.10 -9.26 8.72
CA LEU A 60 -1.35 -8.58 7.45
C LEU A 60 -1.52 -7.09 7.71
N ILE A 61 -0.71 -6.27 7.05
CA ILE A 61 -0.75 -4.81 7.13
C ILE A 61 -1.11 -4.14 5.80
N GLY A 62 -1.29 -4.93 4.74
CA GLY A 62 -1.70 -4.47 3.42
C GLY A 62 -1.50 -5.55 2.38
N GLY A 63 -1.74 -5.22 1.12
CA GLY A 63 -1.53 -6.15 0.03
C GLY A 63 -1.86 -5.53 -1.32
N GLY A 64 -2.00 -6.38 -2.32
CA GLY A 64 -2.32 -5.96 -3.68
C GLY A 64 -2.25 -7.14 -4.63
N TYR A 65 -2.04 -6.83 -5.90
CA TYR A 65 -1.99 -7.85 -6.93
C TYR A 65 -1.06 -7.47 -8.08
N LEU A 66 -0.68 -8.49 -8.85
CA LEU A 66 -0.13 -8.36 -10.19
C LEU A 66 -0.99 -9.17 -11.15
N GLY A 67 -1.34 -8.56 -12.29
CA GLY A 67 -2.15 -9.19 -13.32
C GLY A 67 -3.46 -8.44 -13.56
N GLY A 68 -4.37 -9.11 -14.27
CA GLY A 68 -5.49 -8.45 -14.93
C GLY A 68 -5.08 -7.86 -16.28
N GLU A 69 -6.01 -7.93 -17.22
CA GLU A 69 -5.87 -7.35 -18.57
C GLU A 69 -7.00 -6.35 -18.78
N SER A 70 -6.89 -5.45 -19.76
CA SER A 70 -7.92 -4.43 -20.02
C SER A 70 -9.33 -5.02 -20.29
N GLN A 71 -9.40 -6.23 -20.84
CA GLN A 71 -10.65 -6.98 -21.07
C GLN A 71 -11.00 -7.97 -19.95
N ALA A 72 -10.09 -8.15 -18.99
CA ALA A 72 -10.22 -9.09 -17.87
C ALA A 72 -9.71 -8.43 -16.59
N PRO A 73 -10.38 -7.35 -16.13
CA PRO A 73 -9.94 -6.59 -14.99
C PRO A 73 -9.93 -7.45 -13.73
N VAL A 74 -9.17 -6.98 -12.74
CA VAL A 74 -9.22 -7.51 -11.39
C VAL A 74 -10.53 -7.08 -10.74
N THR A 75 -11.32 -8.08 -10.35
CA THR A 75 -12.62 -7.91 -9.69
C THR A 75 -12.52 -8.03 -8.19
N VAL A 76 -11.43 -8.59 -7.65
CA VAL A 76 -11.20 -8.64 -6.21
C VAL A 76 -9.74 -8.27 -5.94
N SER A 77 -9.53 -7.38 -4.98
CA SER A 77 -8.23 -7.14 -4.35
C SER A 77 -8.52 -6.62 -2.94
N ALA A 78 -8.46 -7.50 -1.95
CA ALA A 78 -8.91 -7.17 -0.60
C ALA A 78 -8.29 -8.07 0.48
N PRO A 79 -8.25 -7.63 1.74
CA PRO A 79 -8.03 -8.52 2.87
C PRO A 79 -9.15 -9.57 2.96
N SER A 80 -8.81 -10.83 3.18
CA SER A 80 -9.77 -11.92 3.25
C SER A 80 -10.56 -11.90 4.57
N MET A 81 -11.90 -11.96 4.49
CA MET A 81 -12.74 -12.10 5.68
C MET A 81 -12.84 -13.55 6.18
N SER A 82 -12.76 -14.53 5.27
CA SER A 82 -12.85 -15.95 5.62
C SER A 82 -11.51 -16.55 6.06
N HIS A 83 -10.41 -15.87 5.74
CA HIS A 83 -9.06 -16.34 6.03
C HIS A 83 -8.21 -15.18 6.59
N PRO A 84 -8.27 -14.93 7.91
CA PRO A 84 -7.52 -13.84 8.54
C PRO A 84 -6.02 -13.89 8.20
N GLY A 85 -5.43 -12.73 7.94
CA GLY A 85 -4.01 -12.64 7.57
C GLY A 85 -3.70 -12.95 6.09
N MET A 86 -4.71 -13.14 5.25
CA MET A 86 -4.52 -13.27 3.79
C MET A 86 -4.96 -12.04 3.01
N TRP A 87 -4.26 -11.79 1.90
CA TRP A 87 -4.75 -10.98 0.80
C TRP A 87 -5.32 -11.88 -0.31
N ALA A 88 -6.47 -11.49 -0.86
CA ALA A 88 -7.13 -12.17 -1.96
C ALA A 88 -7.11 -11.30 -3.21
N ALA A 89 -6.87 -11.92 -4.36
CA ALA A 89 -7.04 -11.27 -5.66
C ALA A 89 -7.76 -12.18 -6.66
N GLN A 90 -8.60 -11.62 -7.52
CA GLN A 90 -9.28 -12.37 -8.59
C GLN A 90 -9.44 -11.48 -9.83
N ALA A 91 -9.22 -12.04 -11.02
CA ALA A 91 -9.57 -11.41 -12.30
C ALA A 91 -10.68 -12.21 -12.98
N THR A 92 -11.54 -11.58 -13.78
CA THR A 92 -12.71 -12.28 -14.38
C THR A 92 -12.31 -13.34 -15.41
N TYR A 93 -11.40 -12.99 -16.32
CA TYR A 93 -11.03 -13.85 -17.46
C TYR A 93 -9.51 -13.86 -17.71
N SER A 94 -8.70 -13.56 -16.70
CA SER A 94 -7.24 -13.62 -16.80
C SER A 94 -6.65 -14.25 -15.54
N TYR A 95 -5.33 -14.33 -15.50
CA TYR A 95 -4.56 -14.75 -14.36
C TYR A 95 -4.28 -13.55 -13.46
N VAL A 96 -4.18 -13.80 -12.16
CA VAL A 96 -3.77 -12.81 -11.18
C VAL A 96 -2.89 -13.46 -10.12
N ARG A 97 -2.05 -12.65 -9.49
CA ARG A 97 -1.22 -13.04 -8.36
C ARG A 97 -1.45 -12.07 -7.22
N ALA A 98 -1.83 -12.58 -6.05
CA ALA A 98 -1.99 -11.79 -4.85
C ALA A 98 -0.65 -11.52 -4.15
N TYR A 99 -0.56 -10.38 -3.47
CA TYR A 99 0.57 -10.00 -2.63
C TYR A 99 0.03 -9.60 -1.25
N ALA A 100 0.72 -10.03 -0.20
CA ALA A 100 0.44 -9.64 1.17
C ALA A 100 1.68 -8.98 1.78
N LEU A 101 1.48 -7.84 2.43
CA LEU A 101 2.48 -7.18 3.25
C LEU A 101 2.22 -7.57 4.71
N CYS A 102 3.21 -8.15 5.36
CA CYS A 102 3.07 -8.76 6.67
C CYS A 102 4.13 -8.22 7.62
N ASP A 103 3.75 -7.85 8.84
CA ASP A 103 4.67 -7.30 9.83
C ASP A 103 4.65 -8.12 11.12
N LYS A 104 5.84 -8.43 11.64
CA LYS A 104 6.03 -9.09 12.96
C LYS A 104 5.68 -8.19 14.13
N LYS A 105 5.74 -6.87 13.95
CA LYS A 105 5.57 -5.88 15.01
C LYS A 105 4.20 -5.22 15.03
N SER A 106 3.35 -5.50 14.05
CA SER A 106 1.98 -4.98 14.04
C SER A 106 1.14 -5.65 15.12
N ALA A 107 0.24 -4.90 15.74
CA ALA A 107 -0.85 -5.47 16.52
C ALA A 107 -1.77 -6.35 15.63
N PRO A 108 -2.62 -7.20 16.23
CA PRO A 108 -3.56 -8.03 15.48
C PRO A 108 -4.45 -7.22 14.53
N THR A 109 -4.70 -7.80 13.36
CA THR A 109 -5.52 -7.17 12.31
C THR A 109 -6.75 -8.01 11.99
N SER A 110 -7.81 -7.34 11.54
CA SER A 110 -9.08 -7.94 11.13
C SER A 110 -9.59 -7.29 9.86
N ALA A 111 -10.33 -8.04 9.06
CA ALA A 111 -10.99 -7.53 7.87
C ALA A 111 -12.47 -7.28 8.17
N VAL A 112 -13.02 -6.19 7.64
CA VAL A 112 -14.45 -5.90 7.66
C VAL A 112 -14.93 -5.52 6.26
N ALA A 113 -16.18 -5.84 5.93
CA ALA A 113 -16.79 -5.48 4.66
C ALA A 113 -17.79 -4.34 4.83
N GLY A 114 -17.91 -3.52 3.79
CA GLY A 114 -18.97 -2.54 3.64
C GLY A 114 -20.25 -3.15 3.08
N SER A 115 -21.29 -2.32 2.96
CA SER A 115 -22.52 -2.70 2.28
C SER A 115 -22.28 -2.94 0.78
N HIS A 116 -22.97 -3.92 0.22
CA HIS A 116 -23.00 -4.09 -1.24
C HIS A 116 -23.80 -2.94 -1.88
N VAL A 117 -23.22 -2.30 -2.88
CA VAL A 117 -23.85 -1.21 -3.64
C VAL A 117 -23.85 -1.54 -5.13
N THR A 118 -24.80 -0.98 -5.87
CA THR A 118 -24.96 -1.16 -7.33
C THR A 118 -25.14 0.18 -8.02
N GLY A 119 -24.98 0.23 -9.34
CA GLY A 119 -25.27 1.44 -10.12
C GLY A 119 -24.27 2.57 -9.87
N GLY A 120 -23.01 2.23 -9.58
CA GLY A 120 -21.96 3.21 -9.32
C GLY A 120 -21.99 3.88 -7.94
N GLY A 121 -22.74 3.31 -6.98
CA GLY A 121 -22.70 3.74 -5.59
C GLY A 121 -21.31 3.56 -4.95
N VAL A 122 -21.07 4.29 -3.86
CA VAL A 122 -19.85 4.13 -3.04
C VAL A 122 -20.15 3.19 -1.88
N SER A 123 -19.37 2.12 -1.74
CA SER A 123 -19.38 1.27 -0.55
C SER A 123 -18.36 1.81 0.46
N TYR A 124 -18.72 1.80 1.74
CA TYR A 124 -17.82 2.13 2.85
C TYR A 124 -17.70 0.95 3.82
N ALA A 125 -16.47 0.52 4.10
CA ALA A 125 -16.14 -0.49 5.10
C ALA A 125 -15.54 0.20 6.33
N GLN A 126 -16.31 0.32 7.41
CA GLN A 126 -15.93 1.05 8.61
C GLN A 126 -15.22 0.14 9.61
N CYS A 127 -14.01 0.52 10.02
CA CYS A 127 -13.34 -0.17 11.12
C CYS A 127 -14.12 0.01 12.43
N PRO A 128 -14.26 -1.04 13.25
CA PRO A 128 -14.97 -0.98 14.52
C PRO A 128 -14.25 -0.06 15.52
N ALA A 129 -14.96 0.29 16.60
CA ALA A 129 -14.36 1.04 17.71
C ALA A 129 -13.09 0.34 18.23
N ASN A 130 -12.13 1.14 18.72
CA ASN A 130 -10.82 0.70 19.22
C ASN A 130 -9.93 0.01 18.17
N THR A 131 -10.15 0.31 16.89
CA THR A 131 -9.26 -0.11 15.81
C THR A 131 -8.92 1.06 14.90
N ASP A 132 -7.76 0.97 14.24
CA ASP A 132 -7.30 1.90 13.22
C ASP A 132 -7.42 1.30 11.83
N LEU A 133 -7.91 2.10 10.88
CA LEU A 133 -7.83 1.77 9.46
C LEU A 133 -6.37 1.84 9.01
N ILE A 134 -5.83 0.71 8.56
CA ILE A 134 -4.45 0.63 8.06
C ILE A 134 -4.37 0.29 6.57
N GLY A 135 -5.49 -0.09 5.96
CA GLY A 135 -5.59 -0.39 4.54
C GLY A 135 -6.99 -0.90 4.19
N GLY A 136 -7.15 -1.38 2.97
CA GLY A 136 -8.41 -1.93 2.50
C GLY A 136 -8.35 -2.29 1.03
N GLY A 137 -9.50 -2.62 0.48
CA GLY A 137 -9.61 -3.01 -0.91
C GLY A 137 -11.07 -3.13 -1.34
N TYR A 138 -11.31 -3.91 -2.39
CA TYR A 138 -12.62 -4.04 -3.00
C TYR A 138 -12.93 -5.43 -3.52
N ALA A 139 -14.23 -5.69 -3.68
CA ALA A 139 -14.78 -6.64 -4.62
C ALA A 139 -15.76 -5.91 -5.54
N ALA A 140 -15.61 -6.12 -6.85
CA ALA A 140 -16.34 -5.48 -7.92
C ALA A 140 -17.07 -6.53 -8.77
N ARG A 141 -18.24 -6.16 -9.27
CA ARG A 141 -18.90 -6.87 -10.38
C ARG A 141 -19.13 -5.85 -11.49
N PHE A 142 -18.29 -5.92 -12.52
CA PHE A 142 -18.38 -5.04 -13.68
C PHE A 142 -19.52 -5.50 -14.62
N GLY A 143 -20.17 -4.53 -15.26
CA GLY A 143 -21.06 -4.80 -16.38
C GLY A 143 -20.27 -5.12 -17.64
N TYR A 144 -20.56 -6.24 -18.29
CA TYR A 144 -19.94 -6.62 -19.56
C TYR A 144 -20.93 -6.46 -20.71
N ASN A 145 -20.45 -6.00 -21.87
CA ASN A 145 -21.21 -6.03 -23.11
C ASN A 145 -21.18 -7.44 -23.75
N GLY A 146 -21.93 -7.64 -24.83
CA GLY A 146 -21.98 -8.93 -25.56
C GLY A 146 -20.66 -9.39 -26.20
N LEU A 147 -19.60 -8.59 -26.09
CA LEU A 147 -18.24 -8.89 -26.56
C LEU A 147 -17.26 -9.11 -25.39
N HIS A 148 -17.77 -9.28 -24.16
CA HIS A 148 -16.97 -9.42 -22.92
C HIS A 148 -16.06 -8.23 -22.61
N GLN A 149 -16.43 -7.05 -23.07
CA GLN A 149 -15.73 -5.81 -22.72
C GLN A 149 -16.47 -5.10 -21.58
N THR A 150 -15.72 -4.49 -20.67
CA THR A 150 -16.27 -3.61 -19.65
C THR A 150 -15.87 -2.17 -19.96
N ASN A 151 -16.82 -1.25 -19.88
CA ASN A 151 -16.56 0.19 -19.82
C ASN A 151 -16.61 0.70 -18.36
N ASP A 152 -16.81 -0.20 -17.40
CA ASP A 152 -16.78 0.10 -15.98
C ASP A 152 -15.35 0.03 -15.46
N VAL A 153 -14.99 0.99 -14.61
CA VAL A 153 -13.67 1.12 -14.01
C VAL A 153 -13.80 1.32 -12.51
N ILE A 154 -12.76 0.98 -11.77
CA ILE A 154 -12.64 1.39 -10.37
C ILE A 154 -12.35 2.88 -10.34
N GLU A 155 -13.26 3.65 -9.73
CA GLU A 155 -13.12 5.10 -9.58
C GLU A 155 -12.55 5.48 -8.21
N ALA A 156 -12.76 4.63 -7.20
CA ALA A 156 -12.20 4.81 -5.87
C ALA A 156 -11.85 3.46 -5.23
N ASP A 157 -10.69 3.43 -4.59
CA ASP A 157 -10.20 2.35 -3.73
C ASP A 157 -9.19 2.96 -2.75
N ALA A 158 -9.69 3.58 -1.68
CA ALA A 158 -8.87 4.43 -0.80
C ALA A 158 -9.52 4.64 0.58
N PRO A 159 -8.77 5.13 1.59
CA PRO A 159 -9.35 5.65 2.81
C PRO A 159 -10.39 6.75 2.52
N SER A 160 -11.52 6.71 3.22
CA SER A 160 -12.60 7.68 3.04
C SER A 160 -12.28 9.01 3.72
N ALA A 161 -12.33 10.09 2.96
CA ALA A 161 -12.22 11.45 3.50
C ALA A 161 -13.48 11.93 4.25
N VAL A 162 -14.64 11.31 3.95
CA VAL A 162 -15.95 11.72 4.51
C VAL A 162 -16.42 10.81 5.65
N HIS A 163 -15.87 9.60 5.74
CA HIS A 163 -16.10 8.65 6.84
C HIS A 163 -14.76 8.24 7.46
N PRO A 164 -14.23 9.00 8.43
CA PRO A 164 -12.95 8.71 9.06
C PRO A 164 -12.88 7.28 9.61
N GLY A 165 -11.80 6.57 9.28
CA GLY A 165 -11.62 5.17 9.68
C GLY A 165 -12.38 4.15 8.80
N ALA A 166 -12.96 4.59 7.68
CA ALA A 166 -13.51 3.69 6.67
C ALA A 166 -12.67 3.61 5.40
N TRP A 167 -12.68 2.44 4.76
CA TRP A 167 -12.23 2.29 3.37
C TRP A 167 -13.40 2.51 2.42
N ALA A 168 -13.19 3.26 1.33
CA ALA A 168 -14.18 3.54 0.31
C ALA A 168 -13.83 2.83 -1.00
N ALA A 169 -14.83 2.20 -1.61
CA ALA A 169 -14.69 1.59 -2.94
C ALA A 169 -15.86 1.99 -3.85
N LYS A 170 -15.56 2.35 -5.10
CA LYS A 170 -16.53 2.79 -6.11
C LYS A 170 -16.13 2.30 -7.50
N SER A 171 -17.11 1.88 -8.30
CA SER A 171 -16.97 1.76 -9.76
C SER A 171 -17.92 2.73 -10.47
N SER A 172 -17.73 2.96 -11.76
CA SER A 172 -18.55 3.89 -12.54
C SER A 172 -20.02 3.49 -12.58
N ASN A 173 -20.33 2.21 -12.80
CA ASN A 173 -21.69 1.72 -13.02
C ASN A 173 -22.02 0.36 -12.38
N GLY A 174 -21.00 -0.44 -12.06
CA GLY A 174 -21.15 -1.79 -11.56
C GLY A 174 -21.55 -1.88 -10.10
N ALA A 175 -21.34 -3.07 -9.56
CA ALA A 175 -21.59 -3.36 -8.15
C ALA A 175 -20.28 -3.44 -7.37
N MET A 176 -20.28 -2.91 -6.15
CA MET A 176 -19.09 -2.78 -5.32
C MET A 176 -19.35 -3.22 -3.88
N THR A 177 -18.31 -3.78 -3.27
CA THR A 177 -18.20 -3.98 -1.83
C THR A 177 -16.79 -3.58 -1.41
N ALA A 178 -16.69 -2.61 -0.51
CA ALA A 178 -15.42 -2.20 0.08
C ALA A 178 -15.02 -3.18 1.18
N TYR A 179 -13.72 -3.30 1.41
CA TYR A 179 -13.14 -4.03 2.54
C TYR A 179 -12.15 -3.13 3.26
N ALA A 180 -12.16 -3.13 4.58
CA ALA A 180 -11.17 -2.43 5.40
C ALA A 180 -10.33 -3.43 6.17
N LEU A 181 -9.04 -3.13 6.28
CA LEU A 181 -8.09 -3.81 7.14
C LEU A 181 -7.88 -2.94 8.38
N CYS A 182 -8.29 -3.48 9.52
CA CYS A 182 -8.37 -2.76 10.79
C CYS A 182 -7.38 -3.37 11.78
N ARG A 183 -6.54 -2.54 12.39
CA ARG A 183 -5.57 -2.94 13.41
C ARG A 183 -6.07 -2.56 14.79
N ALA A 184 -5.94 -3.45 15.77
CA ALA A 184 -6.24 -3.09 17.16
C ALA A 184 -5.40 -1.90 17.63
N ARG A 185 -6.00 -1.00 18.40
CA ARG A 185 -5.27 0.04 19.14
C ARG A 185 -4.69 -0.56 20.41
N ASP A 186 -3.45 -0.18 20.73
CA ASP A 186 -2.80 -0.50 22.00
C ASP A 186 -3.37 0.34 23.15
#